data_AF-A0A524E0E8-F1
#
_entry.id   AF-A0A524E0E8-F1
#
_cell.length_a   1.000
_cell.length_b   1.000
_cell.length_c   1.000
_cell.angle_alpha   90.00
_cell.angle_beta   90.00
_cell.angle_gamma   90.00
#
_symmetry.space_group_name_H-M   'P 1'
#
loop_
_entity.id
_entity.type
_entity.pdbx_description
1 polymer ?
#
loop_
_entity_poly.entity_id
_entity_poly.type
_entity_poly.pdbx_seq_one_letter_code
_entity_poly.pdbx_strand_id
1 'polypeptide(L)'
;MKLTLDYREPEQVESCLGFDIDIWSHNKPILLMRHTTTNVSTKEVEELKVYHMMDFDIGGPSSYKDDIGAFSKEKGIMYAFDESSLSVALASRPNPDGWEISPPIHLRLDETNNDLNNNLQNGPRDIATAIQWNLGDLKPNKSAVVEIALVATTSQDELEALVAEAWRLFDKKVR
;
A
#
# COMPACT_ATOMS: atom_id res chain seq x y z
N MET A 1 -16.75 0.56 -0.89
CA MET A 1 -16.74 2.00 -0.49
C MET A 1 -15.86 2.73 -1.49
N LYS A 2 -16.28 3.91 -1.96
CA LYS A 2 -15.46 4.77 -2.82
C LYS A 2 -15.16 6.08 -2.08
N LEU A 3 -13.89 6.47 -2.02
CA LEU A 3 -13.44 7.77 -1.54
C LEU A 3 -12.85 8.55 -2.70
N THR A 4 -13.26 9.80 -2.88
CA THR A 4 -12.71 10.71 -3.89
C THR A 4 -12.08 11.91 -3.18
N LEU A 5 -10.81 12.18 -3.47
CA LEU A 5 -10.03 13.30 -2.92
C LEU A 5 -9.42 14.09 -4.08
N ASP A 6 -9.35 15.41 -3.92
CA ASP A 6 -8.64 16.28 -4.86
C ASP A 6 -7.48 16.97 -4.14
N TYR A 7 -6.30 17.01 -4.77
CA TYR A 7 -5.14 17.75 -4.27
C TYR A 7 -4.94 19.06 -5.03
N ARG A 8 -4.53 20.08 -4.28
CA ARG A 8 -4.18 21.42 -4.75
C ARG A 8 -2.83 21.81 -4.19
N GLU A 9 -1.97 22.38 -5.02
CA GLU A 9 -0.78 23.07 -4.54
C GLU A 9 -1.20 24.33 -3.75
N PRO A 10 -0.42 24.78 -2.75
CA PRO A 10 -0.77 25.91 -1.89
C PRO A 10 -1.10 27.22 -2.62
N GLU A 11 -0.52 27.42 -3.81
CA GLU A 11 -0.68 28.64 -4.62
C GLU A 11 -1.68 28.48 -5.79
N GLN A 12 -2.22 27.28 -5.99
CA GLN A 12 -3.13 26.98 -7.11
C GLN A 12 -4.60 27.02 -6.71
N VAL A 13 -5.43 27.58 -7.59
CA VAL A 13 -6.89 27.67 -7.39
C VAL A 13 -7.58 26.36 -7.80
N GLU A 14 -7.01 25.64 -8.76
CA GLU A 14 -7.55 24.40 -9.33
C GLU A 14 -6.79 23.18 -8.82
N SER A 15 -7.49 22.05 -8.70
CA SER A 15 -6.90 20.77 -8.31
C SER A 15 -6.00 20.24 -9.42
N CYS A 16 -4.86 19.64 -9.05
CA CYS A 16 -3.93 19.07 -10.02
C CYS A 16 -4.04 17.55 -10.14
N LEU A 17 -4.43 16.86 -9.06
CA LEU A 17 -4.64 15.41 -9.01
C LEU A 17 -5.97 15.08 -8.36
N GLY A 18 -6.69 14.13 -8.94
CA GLY A 18 -7.84 13.46 -8.35
C GLY A 18 -7.48 12.03 -7.94
N PHE A 19 -7.92 11.61 -6.77
CA PHE A 19 -7.65 10.29 -6.19
C PHE A 19 -8.95 9.58 -5.90
N ASP A 20 -9.16 8.45 -6.56
CA ASP A 20 -10.26 7.53 -6.28
C ASP A 20 -9.72 6.29 -5.58
N ILE A 21 -10.30 5.96 -4.42
CA ILE A 21 -9.96 4.76 -3.65
C ILE A 21 -11.22 3.89 -3.52
N ASP A 22 -11.24 2.77 -4.22
CA ASP A 22 -12.26 1.75 -4.09
C ASP A 22 -11.80 0.67 -3.12
N ILE A 23 -12.60 0.39 -2.09
CA ILE A 23 -12.31 -0.61 -1.07
C ILE A 23 -13.46 -1.60 -0.96
N TRP A 24 -13.17 -2.90 -1.01
CA TRP A 24 -14.15 -3.95 -0.84
C TRP A 24 -13.56 -5.23 -0.25
N SER A 25 -14.44 -6.12 0.22
CA SER A 25 -14.10 -7.44 0.74
C SER A 25 -15.20 -8.44 0.34
N HIS A 26 -14.89 -9.74 0.39
CA HIS A 26 -15.78 -10.83 0.01
C HIS A 26 -16.11 -11.77 1.19
N ASN A 27 -16.33 -11.23 2.40
CA ASN A 27 -16.55 -12.01 3.63
C ASN A 27 -15.44 -13.05 3.88
N LYS A 28 -14.22 -12.65 3.55
CA LYS A 28 -12.96 -13.38 3.79
C LYS A 28 -12.00 -12.42 4.47
N PRO A 29 -10.94 -12.89 5.13
CA PRO A 29 -9.92 -12.01 5.71
C PRO A 29 -9.01 -11.44 4.62
N ILE A 30 -9.63 -10.77 3.67
CA ILE A 30 -9.09 -10.19 2.45
C ILE A 30 -9.75 -8.83 2.29
N LEU A 31 -8.94 -7.79 2.23
CA LEU A 31 -9.30 -6.43 1.88
C LEU A 31 -8.68 -6.11 0.52
N LEU A 32 -9.52 -5.71 -0.43
CA LEU A 32 -9.13 -5.35 -1.79
C LEU A 32 -9.26 -3.84 -1.93
N MET A 33 -8.21 -3.19 -2.43
CA MET A 33 -8.13 -1.75 -2.58
C MET A 33 -7.64 -1.40 -3.99
N ARG A 34 -8.37 -0.55 -4.71
CA ARG A 34 -7.91 0.03 -5.98
C ARG A 34 -7.74 1.52 -5.81
N HIS A 35 -6.52 1.99 -5.98
CA HIS A 35 -6.17 3.41 -6.07
C HIS A 35 -6.11 3.81 -7.54
N THR A 36 -6.86 4.84 -7.91
CA THR A 36 -6.79 5.46 -9.23
C THR A 36 -6.41 6.93 -9.06
N THR A 37 -5.24 7.29 -9.56
CA THR A 37 -4.76 8.67 -9.56
C THR A 37 -4.97 9.25 -10.94
N THR A 38 -5.70 10.35 -11.05
CA THR A 38 -6.03 11.03 -12.31
C THR A 38 -5.41 12.42 -12.33
N ASN A 39 -4.72 12.76 -13.40
CA ASN A 39 -4.31 14.14 -13.65
C ASN A 39 -5.52 14.93 -14.15
N VAL A 40 -6.07 15.78 -13.27
CA VAL A 40 -7.23 16.62 -13.56
C VAL A 40 -6.83 18.05 -13.97
N SER A 41 -5.52 18.32 -14.04
CA SER A 41 -4.98 19.58 -14.49
C SER A 41 -4.85 19.68 -16.02
N THR A 42 -4.44 20.85 -16.50
CA THR A 42 -4.09 21.08 -17.91
C THR A 42 -2.62 20.81 -18.24
N LYS A 43 -1.78 20.53 -17.23
CA LYS A 43 -0.34 20.30 -17.38
C LYS A 43 0.01 18.84 -17.15
N GLU A 44 1.16 18.41 -17.66
CA GLU A 44 1.70 17.08 -17.34
C GLU A 44 2.17 17.05 -15.88
N VAL A 45 1.92 15.92 -15.21
CA VAL A 45 2.50 15.63 -13.89
C VAL A 45 3.69 14.73 -14.15
N GLU A 46 4.89 15.23 -13.88
CA GLU A 46 6.14 14.50 -14.13
C GLU A 46 6.46 13.59 -12.93
N GLU A 47 7.04 12.43 -13.21
CA GLU A 47 7.59 11.50 -12.20
C GLU A 47 6.62 11.16 -11.05
N LEU A 48 5.37 10.80 -11.38
CA LEU A 48 4.37 10.44 -10.37
C LEU A 48 4.84 9.24 -9.53
N LYS A 49 4.96 9.46 -8.22
CA LYS A 49 5.16 8.41 -7.22
C LYS A 49 3.92 8.29 -6.34
N VAL A 50 3.52 7.06 -6.06
CA VAL A 50 2.42 6.74 -5.13
C VAL A 50 2.97 5.92 -3.99
N TYR A 51 2.51 6.20 -2.77
CA TYR A 51 2.91 5.48 -1.57
C TYR A 51 1.69 4.94 -0.84
N HIS A 52 1.80 3.72 -0.32
CA HIS A 52 0.86 3.16 0.64
C HIS A 52 1.61 2.92 1.94
N MET A 53 1.19 3.61 3.00
CA MET A 53 1.81 3.56 4.32
C MET A 53 0.80 2.99 5.30
N MET A 54 1.20 1.98 6.07
CA MET A 54 0.34 1.31 7.02
C MET A 54 1.08 1.05 8.33
N ASP A 55 0.52 1.61 9.39
CA ASP A 55 0.91 1.36 10.78
C ASP A 55 0.13 0.13 11.25
N PHE A 56 0.81 -1.02 11.36
CA PHE A 56 0.16 -2.26 11.77
C PHE A 56 0.29 -2.40 13.27
N ASP A 57 -0.85 -2.56 13.96
CA ASP A 57 -0.90 -3.04 15.34
C ASP A 57 -1.23 -4.53 15.33
N ILE A 58 -0.29 -5.39 14.93
CA ILE A 58 -0.54 -6.84 14.89
C ILE A 58 -0.82 -7.33 16.31
N GLY A 59 -1.83 -8.20 16.46
CA GLY A 59 -2.31 -8.70 17.76
C GLY A 59 -2.99 -7.65 18.67
N GLY A 60 -3.00 -6.37 18.27
CA GLY A 60 -3.69 -5.27 18.93
C GLY A 60 -2.84 -4.49 19.95
N PRO A 61 -3.48 -3.66 20.80
CA PRO A 61 -2.78 -2.68 21.65
C PRO A 61 -1.79 -3.25 22.68
N SER A 62 -1.83 -4.57 22.92
CA SER A 62 -0.92 -5.26 23.83
C SER A 62 0.36 -5.79 23.18
N SER A 63 0.42 -5.88 21.84
CA SER A 63 1.47 -6.61 21.09
C SER A 63 2.16 -5.79 20.00
N TYR A 64 1.80 -4.52 19.79
CA TYR A 64 2.52 -3.66 18.84
C TYR A 64 4.05 -3.55 19.10
N LYS A 65 4.53 -3.95 20.29
CA LYS A 65 5.96 -3.89 20.65
C LYS A 65 6.77 -5.08 20.12
N ASP A 66 6.12 -6.12 19.64
CA ASP A 66 6.76 -7.33 19.12
C ASP A 66 6.54 -7.55 17.62
N ASP A 67 5.95 -6.57 16.93
CA ASP A 67 5.73 -6.63 15.49
C ASP A 67 7.04 -6.74 14.69
N ILE A 68 6.99 -7.58 13.67
CA ILE A 68 8.05 -7.86 12.71
C ILE A 68 7.49 -7.63 11.32
N GLY A 69 8.16 -6.77 10.57
CA GLY A 69 7.86 -6.52 9.16
C GLY A 69 8.93 -7.18 8.32
N ALA A 70 8.55 -7.79 7.20
CA ALA A 70 9.47 -8.40 6.26
C ALA A 70 9.01 -8.23 4.82
N PHE A 71 9.92 -7.97 3.90
CA PHE A 71 9.63 -7.86 2.47
C PHE A 71 10.27 -8.99 1.67
N SER A 72 9.45 -9.72 0.90
CA SER A 72 9.93 -10.71 -0.06
C SER A 72 10.12 -10.08 -1.43
N LYS A 73 11.37 -9.84 -1.83
CA LYS A 73 11.72 -9.33 -3.17
C LYS A 73 11.25 -10.23 -4.31
N GLU A 74 11.37 -11.54 -4.12
CA GLU A 74 10.96 -12.52 -5.13
C GLU A 74 9.45 -12.44 -5.41
N LYS A 75 8.65 -12.29 -4.35
CA LYS A 75 7.19 -12.31 -4.44
C LYS A 75 6.58 -10.92 -4.58
N GLY A 76 7.32 -9.86 -4.26
CA GLY A 76 6.80 -8.49 -4.19
C GLY A 76 5.77 -8.30 -3.07
N ILE A 77 5.94 -9.01 -1.94
CA ILE A 77 4.97 -9.03 -0.84
C ILE A 77 5.61 -8.48 0.43
N MET A 78 4.90 -7.55 1.07
CA MET A 78 5.19 -7.08 2.42
C MET A 78 4.42 -7.92 3.43
N TYR A 79 5.09 -8.37 4.47
CA TYR A 79 4.53 -9.14 5.57
C TYR A 79 4.65 -8.33 6.85
N ALA A 80 3.64 -8.45 7.71
CA ALA A 80 3.67 -7.98 9.09
C ALA A 80 3.09 -9.08 9.99
N PHE A 81 3.80 -9.44 11.05
CA PHE A 81 3.42 -10.50 11.98
C PHE A 81 4.14 -10.26 13.32
N ASP A 82 3.63 -10.85 14.39
CA ASP A 82 4.19 -10.77 15.74
C ASP A 82 4.33 -12.18 16.34
N GLU A 83 4.53 -12.31 17.66
CA GLU A 83 4.49 -13.62 18.32
C GLU A 83 3.05 -14.17 18.48
N SER A 84 2.03 -13.35 18.20
CA SER A 84 0.67 -13.85 18.07
C SER A 84 0.56 -14.73 16.82
N SER A 85 -0.50 -15.55 16.74
CA SER A 85 -0.73 -16.35 15.54
C SER A 85 -1.05 -15.50 14.30
N LEU A 86 -1.33 -14.18 14.45
CA LEU A 86 -1.79 -13.33 13.37
C LEU A 86 -0.65 -12.91 12.44
N SER A 87 -0.84 -13.12 11.14
CA SER A 87 0.05 -12.66 10.09
C SER A 87 -0.75 -11.92 9.02
N VAL A 88 -0.15 -10.87 8.49
CA VAL A 88 -0.70 -10.02 7.43
C VAL A 88 0.25 -10.03 6.24
N ALA A 89 -0.33 -10.03 5.04
CA ALA A 89 0.41 -9.80 3.80
C ALA A 89 -0.25 -8.71 2.97
N LEU A 90 0.59 -7.81 2.45
CA LEU A 90 0.23 -6.77 1.50
C LEU A 90 0.95 -7.07 0.19
N ALA A 91 0.17 -7.35 -0.84
CA ALA A 91 0.63 -7.56 -2.21
C ALA A 91 0.02 -6.50 -3.12
N SER A 92 0.68 -6.17 -4.23
CA SER A 92 0.18 -5.15 -5.16
C SER A 92 0.38 -5.49 -6.63
N ARG A 93 -0.39 -4.81 -7.49
CA ARG A 93 -0.25 -4.77 -8.94
C ARG A 93 -0.33 -3.29 -9.38
N PRO A 94 0.69 -2.73 -10.05
CA PRO A 94 1.98 -3.35 -10.36
C PRO A 94 2.79 -3.72 -9.11
N ASN A 95 3.85 -4.51 -9.30
CA ASN A 95 4.82 -4.75 -8.24
C ASN A 95 5.45 -3.42 -7.79
N PRO A 96 5.82 -3.30 -6.51
CA PRO A 96 6.37 -2.06 -5.99
C PRO A 96 7.82 -1.85 -6.42
N ASP A 97 8.17 -0.57 -6.58
CA ASP A 97 9.53 -0.11 -6.91
C ASP A 97 10.36 0.16 -5.65
N GLY A 98 9.68 0.43 -4.53
CA GLY A 98 10.32 0.64 -3.23
C GLY A 98 9.48 0.15 -2.07
N TRP A 99 10.13 -0.12 -0.94
CA TRP A 99 9.47 -0.51 0.31
C TRP A 99 10.28 -0.08 1.54
N GLU A 100 9.62 0.07 2.68
CA GLU A 100 10.29 0.36 3.94
C GLU A 100 9.55 -0.27 5.11
N ILE A 101 10.30 -0.72 6.10
CA ILE A 101 9.79 -1.15 7.41
C ILE A 101 10.59 -0.39 8.47
N SER A 102 9.97 0.54 9.17
CA SER A 102 10.64 1.38 10.16
C SER A 102 9.70 1.75 11.30
N PRO A 103 10.22 2.18 12.47
CA PRO A 103 9.36 2.75 13.50
C PRO A 103 8.52 3.89 12.91
N PRO A 104 7.23 4.06 13.28
CA PRO A 104 6.34 5.03 12.65
C PRO A 104 6.92 6.46 12.59
N ILE A 105 7.63 6.88 13.64
CA ILE A 105 8.26 8.21 13.71
C ILE A 105 9.45 8.43 12.76
N HIS A 106 10.02 7.36 12.21
CA HIS A 106 11.18 7.38 11.31
C HIS A 106 10.78 7.25 9.84
N LEU A 107 9.58 6.74 9.55
CA LEU A 107 9.06 6.63 8.20
C LEU A 107 8.68 8.03 7.69
N ARG A 108 9.56 8.65 6.90
CA ARG A 108 9.43 10.04 6.44
C ARG A 108 9.83 10.18 4.98
N LEU A 109 8.99 10.87 4.22
CA LEU A 109 9.26 11.32 2.87
C LEU A 109 9.39 12.85 2.89
N ASP A 110 10.38 13.37 2.20
CA ASP A 110 10.58 14.81 2.03
C ASP A 110 11.06 15.14 0.62
N GLU A 111 11.25 16.42 0.32
CA GLU A 111 11.69 16.90 -1.00
C GLU A 111 13.05 16.36 -1.42
N THR A 112 13.90 15.99 -0.47
CA THR A 112 15.26 15.46 -0.70
C THR A 112 15.33 13.95 -0.60
N ASN A 113 14.38 13.33 0.08
CA ASN A 113 14.28 11.90 0.30
C ASN A 113 12.86 11.42 -0.07
N ASN A 114 12.66 11.18 -1.37
CA ASN A 114 11.40 10.74 -1.95
C ASN A 114 11.47 9.28 -2.45
N ASP A 115 12.40 8.48 -1.91
CA ASP A 115 12.51 7.05 -2.18
C ASP A 115 12.58 6.28 -0.86
N LEU A 116 11.91 5.13 -0.81
CA LEU A 116 11.92 4.25 0.35
C LEU A 116 13.27 3.49 0.49
N ASN A 117 13.66 3.19 1.73
CA ASN A 117 14.99 2.66 2.05
C ASN A 117 15.27 1.21 1.62
N ASN A 118 14.25 0.44 1.21
CA ASN A 118 14.36 -0.93 0.70
C ASN A 118 14.95 -1.95 1.67
N ASN A 119 14.75 -1.77 2.98
CA ASN A 119 15.15 -2.77 3.97
C ASN A 119 14.28 -4.03 3.87
N LEU A 120 14.89 -5.19 4.10
CA LEU A 120 14.19 -6.48 3.95
C LEU A 120 13.39 -6.89 5.18
N GLN A 121 13.76 -6.38 6.35
CA GLN A 121 13.14 -6.75 7.61
C GLN A 121 13.40 -5.67 8.66
N ASN A 122 12.49 -5.53 9.62
CA ASN A 122 12.68 -4.78 10.86
C ASN A 122 11.76 -5.37 11.95
N GLY A 123 12.08 -5.15 13.22
CA GLY A 123 11.42 -5.82 14.34
C GLY A 123 12.36 -6.70 15.18
N PRO A 124 11.87 -7.30 16.28
CA PRO A 124 10.58 -7.02 16.92
C PRO A 124 10.55 -5.62 17.53
N ARG A 125 9.54 -4.82 17.18
CA ARG A 125 9.23 -3.47 17.72
C ARG A 125 7.94 -2.95 17.08
N ASP A 126 7.50 -1.80 17.54
CA ASP A 126 6.51 -0.97 16.83
C ASP A 126 7.02 -0.60 15.42
N ILE A 127 6.27 -1.00 14.39
CA ILE A 127 6.61 -0.80 12.98
C ILE A 127 5.46 -0.17 12.19
N ALA A 128 5.83 0.72 11.29
CA ALA A 128 5.06 1.04 10.10
C ALA A 128 5.71 0.40 8.88
N THR A 129 4.88 0.07 7.90
CA THR A 129 5.31 -0.39 6.58
C THR A 129 4.95 0.65 5.53
N ALA A 130 5.80 0.78 4.51
CA ALA A 130 5.50 1.57 3.32
C ALA A 130 5.84 0.80 2.05
N ILE A 131 5.06 1.06 1.01
CA ILE A 131 5.25 0.55 -0.34
C ILE A 131 5.15 1.71 -1.31
N GLN A 132 6.03 1.74 -2.31
CA GLN A 132 6.16 2.80 -3.30
C GLN A 132 6.01 2.23 -4.71
N TRP A 133 5.31 2.98 -5.58
CA TRP A 133 5.23 2.74 -7.02
C TRP A 133 5.64 4.00 -7.77
N ASN A 134 6.55 3.83 -8.73
CA ASN A 134 7.01 4.86 -9.65
C ASN A 134 6.22 4.74 -10.95
N LEU A 135 5.17 5.54 -11.07
CA LEU A 135 4.19 5.46 -12.16
C LEU A 135 4.56 6.33 -13.37
N GLY A 136 5.63 7.10 -13.27
CA GLY A 136 6.16 7.95 -14.34
C GLY A 136 5.27 9.15 -14.66
N ASP A 137 5.40 9.69 -15.86
CA ASP A 137 4.68 10.91 -16.24
C ASP A 137 3.19 10.64 -16.51
N LEU A 138 2.33 11.48 -15.94
CA LEU A 138 0.89 11.39 -16.08
C LEU A 138 0.35 12.59 -16.85
N LYS A 139 -0.04 12.38 -18.11
CA LYS A 139 -0.59 13.41 -19.00
C LYS A 139 -1.97 13.91 -18.54
N PRO A 140 -2.39 15.12 -18.97
CA PRO A 140 -3.73 15.64 -18.67
C PRO A 140 -4.84 14.65 -19.00
N ASN A 141 -5.79 14.48 -18.08
CA ASN A 141 -6.94 13.57 -18.17
C ASN A 141 -6.56 12.08 -18.30
N LYS A 142 -5.33 11.70 -17.94
CA LYS A 142 -4.92 10.29 -17.83
C LYS A 142 -4.92 9.85 -16.38
N SER A 143 -5.07 8.54 -16.20
CA SER A 143 -5.09 7.91 -14.90
C SER A 143 -4.04 6.81 -14.81
N ALA A 144 -3.44 6.67 -13.63
CA ALA A 144 -2.62 5.53 -13.24
C ALA A 144 -3.35 4.75 -12.14
N VAL A 145 -3.16 3.43 -12.10
CA VAL A 145 -3.89 2.53 -11.20
C VAL A 145 -2.91 1.66 -10.43
N VAL A 146 -3.15 1.54 -9.12
CA VAL A 146 -2.50 0.59 -8.23
C VAL A 146 -3.58 -0.24 -7.53
N GLU A 147 -3.47 -1.55 -7.62
CA GLU A 147 -4.32 -2.51 -6.94
C GLU A 147 -3.55 -3.13 -5.79
N ILE A 148 -4.18 -3.22 -4.62
CA ILE A 148 -3.58 -3.72 -3.39
C ILE A 148 -4.50 -4.79 -2.80
N ALA A 149 -3.90 -5.95 -2.52
CA ALA A 149 -4.52 -7.02 -1.76
C ALA A 149 -3.86 -7.06 -0.37
N LEU A 150 -4.66 -6.79 0.66
CA LEU A 150 -4.27 -6.94 2.06
C LEU A 150 -4.99 -8.16 2.61
N VAL A 151 -4.26 -9.15 3.08
CA VAL A 151 -4.81 -10.40 3.61
C VAL A 151 -4.30 -10.66 5.01
N ALA A 152 -5.11 -11.31 5.84
CA ALA A 152 -4.76 -11.66 7.21
C ALA A 152 -5.13 -13.11 7.49
N THR A 153 -4.35 -13.80 8.30
CA THR A 153 -4.67 -15.17 8.75
C THR A 153 -3.93 -15.50 10.04
N THR A 154 -4.42 -16.50 10.76
CA THR A 154 -3.73 -17.07 11.92
C THR A 154 -2.80 -18.24 11.54
N SER A 155 -2.65 -18.51 10.25
CA SER A 155 -1.85 -19.62 9.70
C SER A 155 -0.91 -19.09 8.61
N GLN A 156 0.39 -19.05 8.91
CA GLN A 156 1.40 -18.54 7.97
C GLN A 156 1.39 -19.33 6.64
N ASP A 157 1.10 -20.63 6.69
CA ASP A 157 1.02 -21.50 5.51
C ASP A 157 -0.14 -21.12 4.56
N GLU A 158 -1.18 -20.47 5.07
CA GLU A 158 -2.35 -20.07 4.27
C GLU A 158 -2.21 -18.67 3.64
N LEU A 159 -1.23 -17.89 4.08
CA LEU A 159 -1.12 -16.47 3.74
C LEU A 159 -0.96 -16.26 2.23
N GLU A 160 -0.11 -17.05 1.59
CA GLU A 160 0.12 -16.97 0.14
C GLU A 160 -1.09 -17.47 -0.67
N ALA A 161 -1.78 -18.50 -0.18
CA ALA A 161 -3.01 -18.98 -0.80
C ALA A 161 -4.11 -17.91 -0.74
N LEU A 162 -4.19 -17.14 0.34
CA LEU A 162 -5.10 -16.00 0.46
C LEU A 162 -4.71 -14.86 -0.48
N VAL A 163 -3.43 -14.55 -0.67
CA VAL A 163 -2.98 -13.58 -1.68
C VAL A 163 -3.40 -14.01 -3.08
N ALA A 164 -3.20 -15.28 -3.44
CA ALA A 164 -3.63 -15.81 -4.74
C ALA A 164 -5.16 -15.72 -4.93
N GLU A 165 -5.92 -16.06 -3.88
CA GLU A 165 -7.38 -15.91 -3.89
C GLU A 165 -7.82 -14.45 -3.98
N ALA A 166 -7.13 -13.52 -3.32
CA ALA A 166 -7.41 -12.09 -3.37
C ALA A 166 -7.31 -11.57 -4.81
N TRP A 167 -6.29 -11.99 -5.55
CA TRP A 167 -6.16 -11.64 -6.96
C TRP A 167 -7.28 -12.20 -7.83
N ARG A 168 -7.68 -13.46 -7.58
CA ARG A 168 -8.83 -14.05 -8.27
C ARG A 168 -10.13 -13.29 -7.98
N LEU A 169 -10.26 -12.71 -6.78
CA LEU A 169 -11.41 -11.87 -6.41
C LEU A 169 -11.36 -10.49 -7.07
N PHE A 170 -10.19 -9.87 -7.20
CA PHE A 170 -9.99 -8.65 -7.99
C PHE A 170 -10.46 -8.82 -9.44
N ASP A 171 -10.11 -9.94 -10.05
CA ASP A 171 -10.41 -10.24 -11.45
C ASP A 171 -11.89 -10.58 -11.70
N LYS A 172 -12.64 -10.91 -10.64
CA LYS A 172 -14.09 -11.03 -10.75
C LYS A 172 -14.66 -9.62 -10.91
N LYS A 173 -15.33 -9.39 -12.04
CA LYS A 173 -16.15 -8.20 -12.22
C LYS A 173 -17.05 -8.01 -11.00
N VAL A 174 -16.81 -6.94 -10.25
CA VAL A 174 -17.77 -6.40 -9.30
C VAL A 174 -19.00 -6.06 -10.13
N ARG A 175 -20.04 -6.89 -10.03
CA ARG A 175 -21.33 -6.67 -10.69
C ARG A 175 -22.17 -5.71 -9.87
#